data_AF-A0A1H4B1F4-F1
#
_entry.id   AF-A0A1H4B1F4-F1
#
_cell.length_a   1.000
_cell.length_b   1.000
_cell.length_c   1.000
_cell.angle_alpha   90.00
_cell.angle_beta   90.00
_cell.angle_gamma   90.00
#
_symmetry.space_group_name_H-M   'P 1'
#
loop_
_entity.id
_entity.type
_entity.pdbx_description
1 polymer ?
#
loop_
_entity_poly.entity_id
_entity_poly.type
_entity_poly.pdbx_seq_one_letter_code
_entity_poly.pdbx_strand_id
1 'polypeptide(L)'
;MTSVTFQTISIILENDFQVARAEIRPDRPLVELGLDSLALMEFVFAVEDAFRLRIPEDKLDPREAGITLARMCEVIEQVPQQAMPT
;
A
#
# COMPACT_ATOMS: atom_id res chain seq x y z
N MET A 1 10.09 13.77 2.63
CA MET A 1 10.54 12.82 3.66
C MET A 1 10.17 11.42 3.16
N THR A 2 11.14 10.57 2.82
CA THR A 2 10.87 9.18 2.45
C THR A 2 10.64 8.39 3.73
N SER A 3 9.37 8.24 4.12
CA SER A 3 9.00 7.47 5.31
C SER A 3 9.37 5.99 5.14
N VAL A 4 9.67 5.30 6.25
CA VAL A 4 9.99 3.86 6.25
C VAL A 4 8.86 3.06 5.61
N THR A 5 7.62 3.51 5.83
CA THR A 5 6.41 2.93 5.26
C THR A 5 6.47 2.86 3.73
N PHE A 6 6.81 3.99 3.09
CA PHE A 6 6.92 4.07 1.63
C PHE A 6 8.01 3.17 1.08
N GLN A 7 9.15 3.04 1.77
CA GLN A 7 10.22 2.13 1.35
C GLN A 7 9.75 0.68 1.35
N THR A 8 9.10 0.22 2.44
CA THR A 8 8.58 -1.15 2.51
C THR A 8 7.56 -1.42 1.40
N ILE A 9 6.63 -0.50 1.19
CA ILE A 9 5.64 -0.59 0.10
C ILE A 9 6.32 -0.68 -1.26
N SER A 10 7.35 0.15 -1.50
CA SER A 10 8.10 0.14 -2.75
C SER A 10 8.79 -1.20 -2.99
N ILE A 11 9.35 -1.80 -1.93
CA ILE A 11 10.00 -3.11 -1.99
C ILE A 11 8.99 -4.21 -2.32
N ILE A 12 7.79 -4.18 -1.73
CA ILE A 12 6.72 -5.13 -2.03
C ILE A 12 6.27 -4.99 -3.49
N LEU A 13 6.06 -3.76 -3.96
CA LEU A 13 5.68 -3.51 -5.36
C LEU A 13 6.75 -3.99 -6.36
N GLU A 14 8.03 -3.76 -6.05
CA GLU A 14 9.14 -4.14 -6.91
C GLU A 14 9.35 -5.67 -6.92
N ASN A 15 9.28 -6.33 -5.76
CA ASN A 15 9.55 -7.77 -5.65
C ASN A 15 8.34 -8.64 -5.97
N ASP A 16 7.17 -8.37 -5.37
CA ASP A 16 5.99 -9.23 -5.49
C ASP A 16 5.18 -8.90 -6.76
N PHE A 17 5.10 -7.61 -7.11
CA PHE A 17 4.27 -7.14 -8.22
C PHE A 17 5.06 -6.75 -9.48
N GLN A 18 6.39 -6.86 -9.44
CA GLN A 18 7.29 -6.55 -10.56
C GLN A 18 7.08 -5.14 -11.15
N VAL A 19 6.64 -4.19 -10.31
CA VAL A 19 6.42 -2.80 -10.72
C VAL A 19 7.76 -2.09 -10.85
N ALA A 20 7.95 -1.39 -11.97
CA ALA A 20 9.16 -0.63 -12.20
C ALA A 20 9.29 0.51 -11.18
N ARG A 21 10.47 0.66 -10.58
CA ARG A 21 10.76 1.73 -9.60
C ARG A 21 10.46 3.15 -10.11
N ALA A 22 10.52 3.37 -11.42
CA ALA A 22 10.16 4.65 -12.05
C ALA A 22 8.65 4.98 -11.89
N GLU A 23 7.80 3.96 -11.82
CA GLU A 23 6.34 4.08 -11.65
C GLU A 23 5.94 4.25 -10.18
N ILE A 24 6.78 3.79 -9.25
CA ILE A 24 6.54 3.85 -7.80
C ILE A 24 6.79 5.27 -7.30
N ARG A 25 5.75 6.12 -7.39
CA ARG A 25 5.78 7.51 -6.94
C ARG A 25 4.68 7.79 -5.92
N PRO A 26 4.92 8.61 -4.88
CA PRO A 26 3.93 8.89 -3.85
C PRO A 26 2.63 9.51 -4.40
N ASP A 27 2.74 10.30 -5.46
CA ASP A 27 1.61 10.97 -6.12
C ASP A 27 0.90 10.08 -7.16
N ARG A 28 1.46 8.89 -7.47
CA ARG A 28 0.89 7.97 -8.45
C ARG A 28 -0.32 7.26 -7.83
N PRO A 29 -1.48 7.25 -8.52
CA PRO A 29 -2.61 6.41 -8.15
C PRO A 29 -2.26 4.91 -8.25
N LEU A 30 -2.81 4.10 -7.36
CA LEU A 30 -2.61 2.65 -7.35
C LEU A 30 -3.11 2.00 -8.65
N VAL A 31 -4.25 2.47 -9.15
CA VAL A 31 -4.84 1.99 -10.42
C VAL A 31 -3.97 2.29 -11.65
N GLU A 32 -3.07 3.28 -11.55
CA GLU A 32 -2.16 3.65 -12.63
C GLU A 32 -0.83 2.87 -12.60
N LEU A 33 -0.59 2.05 -11.58
CA LEU A 33 0.60 1.19 -11.49
C LEU A 33 0.58 0.03 -12.49
N GLY A 34 -0.53 -0.14 -13.23
CA GLY A 34 -0.72 -1.27 -14.16
C GLY A 34 -1.06 -2.57 -13.43
N LEU A 35 -1.54 -2.49 -12.19
CA LEU A 35 -2.00 -3.64 -11.42
C LEU A 35 -3.46 -3.94 -11.73
N ASP A 36 -3.77 -5.22 -11.91
CA ASP A 36 -5.14 -5.70 -12.03
C ASP A 36 -5.89 -5.60 -10.69
N SER A 37 -7.23 -5.66 -10.74
CA SER A 37 -8.08 -5.61 -9.53
C SER A 37 -7.73 -6.67 -8.49
N LEU A 38 -7.29 -7.86 -8.91
CA LEU A 38 -6.84 -8.92 -8.00
C LEU A 38 -5.48 -8.57 -7.39
N ALA A 39 -4.54 -8.10 -8.21
CA ALA A 39 -3.21 -7.70 -7.75
C ALA A 39 -3.27 -6.52 -6.77
N LEU A 40 -4.16 -5.56 -6.99
CA LEU A 40 -4.44 -4.47 -6.05
C LEU A 40 -4.92 -4.99 -4.69
N MET A 41 -5.79 -6.01 -4.69
CA MET A 41 -6.26 -6.65 -3.47
C MET A 41 -5.11 -7.38 -2.76
N GLU A 42 -4.36 -8.22 -3.48
CA GLU A 42 -3.18 -8.93 -2.95
C GLU A 42 -2.12 -7.97 -2.41
N PHE A 43 -1.94 -6.83 -3.06
CA PHE A 43 -1.02 -5.79 -2.63
C PHE A 43 -1.40 -5.20 -1.27
N VAL A 44 -2.69 -4.85 -1.09
CA VAL A 44 -3.17 -4.38 0.21
C VAL A 44 -2.96 -5.45 1.28
N PHE A 45 -3.26 -6.72 0.98
CA PHE A 45 -3.01 -7.82 1.92
C PHE A 45 -1.53 -7.99 2.27
N ALA A 46 -0.62 -7.91 1.29
CA ALA A 46 0.82 -8.01 1.51
C ALA A 46 1.34 -6.87 2.40
N VAL A 47 0.82 -5.66 2.19
CA VAL A 47 1.12 -4.50 3.01
C VAL A 47 0.57 -4.68 4.44
N GLU A 48 -0.69 -5.07 4.59
CA GLU A 48 -1.28 -5.41 5.89
C GLU A 48 -0.46 -6.44 6.67
N ASP A 49 -0.02 -7.52 6.01
CA ASP A 49 0.80 -8.57 6.61
C ASP A 49 2.18 -8.04 7.04
N ALA A 50 2.84 -7.27 6.16
CA ALA A 50 4.17 -6.70 6.41
C ALA A 50 4.18 -5.74 7.60
N PHE A 51 3.11 -4.96 7.78
CA PHE A 51 2.97 -4.04 8.91
C PHE A 51 2.23 -4.64 10.12
N ARG A 52 1.77 -5.90 10.01
CA ARG A 52 0.98 -6.59 11.04
C ARG A 52 -0.23 -5.77 11.49
N LEU A 53 -0.93 -5.16 10.54
CA LEU A 53 -2.10 -4.32 10.79
C LEU A 53 -3.27 -4.71 9.88
N ARG A 54 -4.43 -4.10 10.13
CA ARG A 54 -5.59 -4.20 9.24
C ARG A 54 -6.04 -2.83 8.80
N ILE A 55 -6.11 -2.62 7.49
CA ILE A 55 -6.61 -1.41 6.85
C ILE A 55 -8.08 -1.66 6.51
N PRO A 56 -9.03 -0.94 7.13
CA PRO A 56 -10.43 -1.06 6.75
C PRO A 56 -10.65 -0.54 5.32
N GLU A 57 -11.37 -1.28 4.48
CA GLU A 57 -11.71 -0.89 3.10
C GLU A 57 -12.39 0.49 3.03
N ASP A 58 -13.16 0.87 4.05
CA ASP A 58 -13.80 2.19 4.17
C ASP A 58 -12.79 3.36 4.20
N LYS A 59 -11.55 3.12 4.66
CA LYS A 59 -10.49 4.14 4.71
C LYS A 59 -9.60 4.13 3.48
N LEU A 60 -9.49 2.98 2.82
CA LEU A 60 -8.60 2.77 1.69
C LEU A 60 -9.15 1.65 0.81
N ASP A 61 -9.78 2.03 -0.30
CA ASP A 61 -10.14 1.09 -1.35
C ASP A 61 -9.11 1.18 -2.49
N PRO A 62 -8.29 0.14 -2.74
CA PRO A 62 -7.25 0.21 -3.75
C PRO A 62 -7.81 0.29 -5.20
N ARG A 63 -9.11 0.02 -5.39
CA ARG A 63 -9.79 0.12 -6.70
C ARG A 63 -10.27 1.54 -6.98
N GLU A 64 -10.31 2.42 -5.97
CA GLU A 64 -10.65 3.81 -6.18
C GLU A 64 -9.52 4.55 -6.91
N ALA A 65 -9.86 5.18 -8.04
CA ALA A 65 -8.88 5.85 -8.89
C ALA A 65 -8.15 7.04 -8.23
N GLY A 66 -8.68 7.55 -7.12
CA GLY A 66 -8.07 8.65 -6.36
C GLY A 66 -7.05 8.21 -5.30
N ILE A 67 -6.88 6.91 -5.05
CA ILE A 67 -6.00 6.43 -3.99
C ILE A 67 -4.56 6.35 -4.50
N THR A 68 -3.69 7.15 -3.89
CA THR A 68 -2.26 7.21 -4.20
C THR A 68 -1.43 6.43 -3.18
N LEU A 69 -0.19 6.13 -3.55
CA LEU A 69 0.78 5.52 -2.64
C LEU A 69 1.02 6.38 -1.39
N ALA A 70 1.04 7.72 -1.52
CA ALA A 70 1.14 8.63 -0.39
C ALA A 70 -0.05 8.46 0.57
N ARG A 71 -1.27 8.44 0.02
CA ARG A 71 -2.48 8.27 0.85
C ARG A 71 -2.44 6.95 1.61
N MET A 72 -1.98 5.88 0.97
CA MET A 72 -1.83 4.59 1.63
C MET A 72 -0.79 4.63 2.75
N CYS A 73 0.36 5.29 2.53
CA CYS A 73 1.36 5.49 3.58
C CYS A 73 0.76 6.23 4.77
N GLU A 74 0.03 7.32 4.53
CA GLU A 74 -0.62 8.09 5.59
C GLU A 74 -1.60 7.24 6.40
N VAL A 75 -2.42 6.42 5.73
CA VAL A 75 -3.37 5.53 6.42
C VAL A 75 -2.64 4.53 7.30
N ILE A 76 -1.56 3.90 6.80
CA ILE A 76 -0.74 2.96 7.57
C ILE A 76 -0.08 3.64 8.78
N GLU A 77 0.44 4.84 8.59
CA GLU A 77 1.07 5.62 9.66
C GLU A 77 0.05 6.10 10.71
N GLN A 78 -1.21 6.30 10.30
CA GLN A 78 -2.31 6.67 11.20
C GLN A 78 -2.97 5.49 11.89
N VAL A 79 -2.84 4.27 11.36
CA VAL A 79 -3.33 3.06 12.03
C VAL A 79 -2.31 2.70 13.11
N PRO A 80 -2.63 2.89 14.40
CA PRO A 80 -1.75 2.39 15.45
C PRO A 80 -1.66 0.88 15.26
N GLN A 81 -0.44 0.34 15.19
CA GLN A 81 -0.19 -1.10 15.13
C GLN A 81 -1.07 -1.73 16.21
N GLN A 82 -2.14 -2.42 15.77
CA GLN A 82 -3.08 -3.01 16.69
C GLN A 82 -2.25 -4.05 17.43
N ALA A 83 -2.01 -3.81 18.73
CA ALA A 83 -1.41 -4.79 19.60
C ALA A 83 -2.33 -6.01 19.54
N MET A 84 -1.94 -7.00 18.75
CA MET A 84 -2.53 -8.33 18.72
C MET A 84 -2.64 -8.77 20.18
N PRO A 85 -3.86 -8.96 20.74
CA PRO A 85 -3.98 -9.47 22.09
C PRO A 85 -3.38 -10.88 22.09
N THR A 86 -2.46 -11.10 23.04
CA THR A 86 -1.75 -12.36 23.31
C THR A 86 -2.71 -13.53 23.51
#